data_AF-A0A6A6WIS3-F1
#
_entry.id   AF-A0A6A6WIS3-F1
#
_cell.length_a   1.000
_cell.length_b   1.000
_cell.length_c   1.000
_cell.angle_alpha   90.00
_cell.angle_beta   90.00
_cell.angle_gamma   90.00
#
_symmetry.space_group_name_H-M   'P 1'
#
loop_
_entity.id
_entity.type
_entity.pdbx_description
1 polymer ?
#
loop_
_entity_poly.entity_id
_entity_poly.type
_entity_poly.pdbx_seq_one_letter_code
_entity_poly.pdbx_strand_id
1 'polypeptide(L)'
;MHLSTCLLAAATLNFAIALPSNLEHRNDKVGYLFTHFPPDDEAIHMLLSDGNNAQTGWKTLSYDGTSNTSAILRSDVGTKGVRDSHIVTSPDGCKHYLIATDLNAEALNYDYNYASRFGSLSIVVWESPDLINWSSARLTPPLVDASAGNVWAPEANWDSQLQAYIIVFAARYWSASDPDRTGAQPPNILQYVTTTDFRTFSAPTEYFAPGYPVIDATFLHVPEQGPDVWYRWVKSEVDYMVFQQRSEDGIRGTWTNVGGAPDSERIEFARQYSNNEGPLIFRDNVDPGLFHLWIDESTLDSYIPGQARTLDDMAAWEGLGLDGFPTRAKHGVVVALNREQYRGISTKYKVVA
;
A
#
# COMPACT_ATOMS: atom_id res chain seq x y z
N MET A 1 -32.89 -53.54 -39.31
CA MET A 1 -31.91 -52.44 -39.27
C MET A 1 -32.27 -51.57 -38.06
N HIS A 2 -31.75 -51.91 -36.87
CA HIS A 2 -32.00 -51.16 -35.63
C HIS A 2 -30.65 -50.64 -35.14
N LEU A 3 -30.47 -49.32 -35.20
CA LEU A 3 -29.29 -48.65 -34.64
C LEU A 3 -29.46 -48.51 -33.12
N SER A 4 -28.54 -49.12 -32.37
CA SER A 4 -28.29 -48.80 -30.97
C SER A 4 -27.61 -47.44 -30.87
N THR A 5 -28.15 -46.54 -30.04
CA THR A 5 -27.50 -45.30 -29.62
C THR A 5 -27.07 -45.45 -28.16
N CYS A 6 -25.75 -45.59 -27.93
CA CYS A 6 -25.15 -45.45 -26.61
C CYS A 6 -24.99 -43.97 -26.29
N LEU A 7 -25.71 -43.45 -25.30
CA LEU A 7 -25.37 -42.18 -24.66
C LEU A 7 -24.27 -42.44 -23.62
N LEU A 8 -23.07 -41.88 -23.83
CA LEU A 8 -22.11 -41.66 -22.77
C LEU A 8 -22.49 -40.40 -22.00
N ALA A 9 -22.85 -40.54 -20.72
CA ALA A 9 -22.96 -39.41 -19.81
C ALA A 9 -21.55 -39.05 -19.31
N ALA A 10 -21.03 -37.89 -19.71
CA ALA A 10 -19.83 -37.32 -19.13
C ALA A 10 -20.18 -36.67 -17.79
N ALA A 11 -19.70 -37.25 -16.68
CA ALA A 11 -19.79 -36.63 -15.37
C ALA A 11 -18.70 -35.55 -15.24
N THR A 12 -19.10 -34.28 -15.21
CA THR A 12 -18.22 -33.17 -14.85
C THR A 12 -18.08 -33.11 -13.33
N LEU A 13 -16.92 -33.52 -12.80
CA LEU A 13 -16.56 -33.21 -11.42
C LEU A 13 -16.17 -31.72 -11.35
N ASN A 14 -17.07 -30.89 -10.81
CA ASN A 14 -16.70 -29.56 -10.33
C ASN A 14 -15.95 -29.70 -9.01
N PHE A 15 -14.61 -29.57 -9.05
CA PHE A 15 -13.86 -29.23 -7.84
C PHE A 15 -14.07 -27.75 -7.56
N ALA A 16 -15.01 -27.44 -6.66
CA ALA A 16 -15.03 -26.14 -6.00
C ALA A 16 -13.81 -26.10 -5.08
N ILE A 17 -12.77 -25.36 -5.47
CA ILE A 17 -11.70 -24.98 -4.54
C ILE A 17 -12.35 -24.01 -3.56
N ALA A 18 -12.72 -24.51 -2.38
CA ALA A 18 -13.14 -23.68 -1.27
C ALA A 18 -11.92 -22.87 -0.85
N LEU A 19 -11.89 -21.58 -1.21
CA LEU A 19 -10.96 -20.63 -0.61
C LEU A 19 -11.26 -20.60 0.90
N PRO A 20 -10.27 -20.74 1.78
CA PRO A 20 -10.50 -20.67 3.22
C PRO A 20 -11.16 -19.33 3.54
N SER A 21 -12.18 -19.36 4.40
CA SER A 21 -12.88 -18.14 4.80
C SER A 21 -11.91 -17.18 5.50
N ASN A 22 -11.92 -15.90 5.12
CA ASN A 22 -11.06 -14.86 5.71
C ASN A 22 -11.20 -14.76 7.24
N LEU A 23 -12.29 -15.27 7.82
CA LEU A 23 -12.52 -15.32 9.26
C LEU A 23 -11.66 -16.36 9.98
N GLU A 24 -11.46 -17.55 9.40
CA GLU A 24 -10.57 -18.57 10.00
C GLU A 24 -9.10 -18.12 9.99
N HIS A 25 -8.72 -17.35 8.98
CA HIS A 25 -7.36 -16.81 8.81
C HIS A 25 -7.04 -15.60 9.71
N ARG A 26 -8.01 -15.05 10.46
CA ARG A 26 -7.72 -14.02 11.49
C ARG A 26 -7.28 -14.62 12.82
N ASN A 27 -7.81 -15.79 13.18
CA ASN A 27 -7.53 -16.44 14.46
C ASN A 27 -6.08 -17.00 14.58
N ASP A 28 -5.29 -16.97 13.50
CA ASP A 28 -3.89 -17.42 13.49
C ASP A 28 -2.87 -16.26 13.60
N LYS A 29 -3.34 -15.00 13.58
CA LYS A 29 -2.48 -13.82 13.60
C LYS A 29 -2.01 -13.50 15.01
N VAL A 30 -0.70 -13.33 15.15
CA VAL A 30 -0.03 -13.16 16.46
C VAL A 30 0.77 -11.87 16.56
N GLY A 31 0.85 -11.09 15.49
CA GLY A 31 1.41 -9.75 15.51
C GLY A 31 1.41 -9.11 14.13
N TYR A 32 2.21 -8.07 13.97
CA TYR A 32 2.26 -7.23 12.80
C TYR A 32 3.70 -6.92 12.41
N LEU A 33 3.95 -6.83 11.11
CA LEU A 33 5.16 -6.24 10.53
C LEU A 33 4.78 -4.89 9.94
N PHE A 34 5.55 -3.85 10.25
CA PHE A 34 5.44 -2.55 9.61
C PHE A 34 6.70 -2.30 8.79
N THR A 35 6.56 -2.13 7.48
CA THR A 35 7.65 -1.65 6.63
C THR A 35 7.51 -0.16 6.40
N HIS A 36 8.62 0.58 6.51
CA HIS A 36 8.66 2.03 6.37
C HIS A 36 10.03 2.47 5.86
N PHE A 37 10.21 3.77 5.65
CA PHE A 37 11.53 4.40 5.56
C PHE A 37 11.64 5.48 6.66
N PRO A 38 12.82 5.68 7.27
CA PRO A 38 13.07 6.82 8.15
C PRO A 38 13.41 8.08 7.33
N PRO A 39 13.29 9.29 7.92
CA PRO A 39 13.51 10.55 7.20
C PRO A 39 14.91 10.73 6.60
N ASP A 40 15.91 10.03 7.15
CA ASP A 40 17.33 10.18 6.85
C ASP A 40 17.96 8.94 6.19
N ASP A 41 17.17 7.93 5.82
CA ASP A 41 17.66 6.78 5.07
C ASP A 41 16.61 6.29 4.08
N GLU A 42 16.87 6.52 2.80
CA GLU A 42 16.03 6.13 1.65
C GLU A 42 16.11 4.61 1.38
N ALA A 43 15.80 3.81 2.41
CA ALA A 43 15.81 2.34 2.41
C ALA A 43 14.61 1.81 3.22
N ILE A 44 14.27 0.54 3.03
CA ILE A 44 13.19 -0.10 3.78
C ILE A 44 13.71 -0.60 5.12
N HIS A 45 13.12 -0.07 6.19
CA HIS A 45 13.27 -0.49 7.57
C HIS A 45 12.02 -1.27 8.00
N MET A 46 12.15 -2.05 9.07
CA MET A 46 11.08 -2.89 9.57
C MET A 46 10.89 -2.72 11.07
N LEU A 47 9.64 -2.59 11.52
CA LEU A 47 9.25 -2.68 12.92
C LEU A 47 8.39 -3.92 13.14
N LEU A 48 8.62 -4.61 14.25
CA LEU A 48 7.81 -5.75 14.69
C LEU A 48 6.98 -5.34 15.92
N SER A 49 5.67 -5.57 15.87
CA SER A 49 4.81 -5.30 17.03
C SER A 49 5.11 -6.24 18.20
N ASP A 50 4.74 -5.84 19.42
CA ASP A 50 4.75 -6.75 20.58
C ASP A 50 3.45 -7.57 20.62
N GLY A 51 3.48 -8.74 20.00
CA GLY A 51 2.26 -9.53 19.80
C GLY A 51 1.23 -8.75 18.97
N ASN A 52 -0.06 -8.86 19.33
CA ASN A 52 -1.13 -8.12 18.66
C ASN A 52 -1.31 -6.66 19.17
N ASN A 53 -0.30 -6.06 19.82
CA ASN A 53 -0.34 -4.63 20.14
C ASN A 53 -0.12 -3.82 18.87
N ALA A 54 -1.20 -3.31 18.28
CA ALA A 54 -1.15 -2.47 17.09
C ALA A 54 -0.64 -1.06 17.40
N GLN A 55 -0.73 -0.56 18.64
CA GLN A 55 -0.49 0.85 18.93
C GLN A 55 0.95 1.13 19.39
N THR A 56 1.44 0.41 20.40
CA THR A 56 2.68 0.78 21.10
C THR A 56 3.68 -0.36 21.18
N GLY A 57 4.92 -0.05 21.53
CA GLY A 57 5.94 -1.07 21.85
C GLY A 57 6.47 -1.81 20.61
N TRP A 58 6.36 -1.18 19.44
CA TRP A 58 6.99 -1.65 18.21
C TRP A 58 8.51 -1.67 18.35
N LYS A 59 9.14 -2.73 17.83
CA LYS A 59 10.56 -3.01 17.97
C LYS A 59 11.25 -2.83 16.63
N THR A 60 12.22 -1.91 16.56
CA THR A 60 13.06 -1.73 15.38
C THR A 60 13.89 -2.98 15.14
N LEU A 61 13.84 -3.48 13.91
CA LEU A 61 14.57 -4.64 13.46
C LEU A 61 15.85 -4.25 12.71
N SER A 62 16.90 -5.04 12.90
CA SER A 62 18.13 -4.98 12.12
C SER A 62 18.72 -6.37 11.92
N TYR A 63 19.75 -6.52 11.08
CA TYR A 63 20.36 -7.84 10.86
C TYR A 63 21.13 -8.36 12.08
N ASP A 64 21.76 -7.48 12.87
CA ASP A 64 22.68 -7.85 13.94
C ASP A 64 22.36 -7.25 15.32
N GLY A 65 21.26 -6.49 15.44
CA GLY A 65 20.84 -5.84 16.69
C GLY A 65 21.45 -4.46 16.89
N THR A 66 22.17 -3.94 15.89
CA THR A 66 22.69 -2.58 15.88
C THR A 66 21.89 -1.69 14.94
N SER A 67 21.89 -0.37 15.19
CA SER A 67 21.23 0.61 14.33
C SER A 67 21.82 0.65 12.90
N ASN A 68 23.11 0.32 12.75
CA ASN A 68 23.82 0.38 11.47
C ASN A 68 23.32 -0.65 10.43
N THR A 69 22.61 -1.69 10.87
CA THR A 69 22.05 -2.72 9.97
C THR A 69 20.52 -2.70 9.92
N SER A 70 19.89 -1.58 10.31
CA SER A 70 18.42 -1.44 10.34
C SER A 70 17.80 -1.27 8.96
N ALA A 71 18.59 -0.86 7.96
CA ALA A 71 18.20 -0.89 6.56
C ALA A 71 18.09 -2.35 6.08
N ILE A 72 16.89 -2.92 6.15
CA ILE A 72 16.64 -4.33 5.81
C ILE A 72 16.69 -4.55 4.30
N LEU A 73 16.05 -3.67 3.52
CA LEU A 73 16.10 -3.69 2.05
C LEU A 73 16.61 -2.35 1.53
N ARG A 74 17.81 -2.36 0.94
CA ARG A 74 18.37 -1.21 0.24
C ARG A 74 18.29 -1.45 -1.27
N SER A 75 17.93 -0.42 -2.02
CA SER A 75 17.96 -0.48 -3.49
C SER A 75 19.37 -0.22 -4.01
N ASP A 76 19.85 -1.10 -4.88
CA ASP A 76 21.07 -0.93 -5.69
C ASP A 76 20.74 -0.61 -7.16
N VAL A 77 19.46 -0.46 -7.49
CA VAL A 77 18.91 -0.17 -8.82
C VAL A 77 18.24 1.21 -8.86
N GLY A 78 17.95 1.71 -10.08
CA GLY A 78 17.25 2.98 -10.27
C GLY A 78 18.00 4.16 -9.66
N THR A 79 17.28 4.97 -8.89
CA THR A 79 17.83 6.12 -8.14
C THR A 79 18.64 5.71 -6.90
N LYS A 80 18.61 4.42 -6.52
CA LYS A 80 19.25 3.85 -5.32
C LYS A 80 18.69 4.37 -3.99
N GLY A 81 17.50 4.97 -4.03
CA GLY A 81 16.68 5.28 -2.86
C GLY A 81 15.28 4.72 -3.05
N VAL A 82 14.62 4.35 -1.94
CA VAL A 82 13.25 3.85 -1.96
C VAL A 82 12.40 4.42 -0.84
N ARG A 83 11.12 4.65 -1.15
CA ARG A 83 10.11 5.26 -0.27
C ARG A 83 8.75 4.59 -0.46
N ASP A 84 7.83 4.88 0.46
CA ASP A 84 6.39 4.58 0.32
C ASP A 84 6.13 3.10 0.01
N SER A 85 6.70 2.21 0.83
CA SER A 85 6.67 0.77 0.56
C SER A 85 5.29 0.17 0.77
N HIS A 86 4.88 -0.74 -0.11
CA HIS A 86 3.68 -1.55 0.05
C HIS A 86 3.98 -3.04 -0.15
N ILE A 87 3.27 -3.92 0.57
CA ILE A 87 3.39 -5.37 0.46
C ILE A 87 2.07 -5.96 0.00
N VAL A 88 2.11 -6.71 -1.09
CA VAL A 88 0.98 -7.53 -1.53
C VAL A 88 1.34 -9.01 -1.51
N THR A 89 0.39 -9.82 -1.05
CA THR A 89 0.52 -11.28 -0.99
C THR A 89 -0.23 -11.92 -2.16
N SER A 90 0.32 -12.98 -2.72
CA SER A 90 -0.34 -13.74 -3.77
C SER A 90 -1.63 -14.39 -3.29
N PRO A 91 -2.60 -14.64 -4.19
CA PRO A 91 -3.88 -15.22 -3.79
C PRO A 91 -3.77 -16.59 -3.09
N ASP A 92 -2.73 -17.35 -3.41
CA ASP A 92 -2.43 -18.64 -2.77
C ASP A 92 -1.64 -18.52 -1.46
N GLY A 93 -1.24 -17.31 -1.07
CA GLY A 93 -0.45 -17.05 0.14
C GLY A 93 1.01 -17.48 0.07
N CYS A 94 1.50 -17.96 -1.08
CA CYS A 94 2.83 -18.55 -1.20
C CYS A 94 3.94 -17.54 -1.57
N LYS A 95 3.57 -16.31 -1.92
CA LYS A 95 4.52 -15.30 -2.36
C LYS A 95 4.08 -13.91 -1.94
N HIS A 96 5.06 -13.08 -1.63
CA HIS A 96 4.88 -11.70 -1.23
C HIS A 96 5.74 -10.82 -2.13
N TYR A 97 5.21 -9.66 -2.49
CA TYR A 97 5.90 -8.64 -3.26
C TYR A 97 5.95 -7.39 -2.41
N LEU A 98 7.15 -6.85 -2.19
CA LEU A 98 7.31 -5.49 -1.67
C LEU A 98 7.62 -4.59 -2.86
N ILE A 99 6.81 -3.56 -3.03
CA ILE A 99 7.00 -2.51 -4.02
C ILE A 99 7.27 -1.18 -3.33
N ALA A 100 8.03 -0.31 -3.98
CA ALA A 100 8.37 1.01 -3.43
C ALA A 100 8.59 2.03 -4.56
N THR A 101 8.35 3.31 -4.24
CA THR A 101 8.76 4.45 -5.06
C THR A 101 10.27 4.39 -5.30
N ASP A 102 10.72 4.47 -6.56
CA ASP A 102 12.15 4.63 -6.90
C ASP A 102 12.55 6.11 -6.80
N LEU A 103 12.95 6.55 -5.61
CA LEU A 103 13.35 7.93 -5.34
C LEU A 103 14.43 8.00 -4.25
N ASN A 104 15.55 8.64 -4.58
CA ASN A 104 16.53 9.11 -3.61
C ASN A 104 16.39 10.63 -3.46
N ALA A 105 15.59 11.10 -2.50
CA ALA A 105 15.36 12.53 -2.34
C ALA A 105 16.59 13.24 -1.79
N GLU A 106 17.38 12.58 -0.95
CA GLU A 106 18.65 13.13 -0.44
C GLU A 106 19.61 13.48 -1.59
N ALA A 107 19.78 12.58 -2.56
CA ALA A 107 20.62 12.84 -3.74
C ALA A 107 20.13 14.02 -4.61
N LEU A 108 18.86 14.42 -4.45
CA LEU A 108 18.25 15.58 -5.08
C LEU A 108 18.20 16.81 -4.15
N ASN A 109 18.86 16.78 -3.00
CA ASN A 109 18.74 17.80 -1.94
C ASN A 109 17.29 18.09 -1.56
N TYR A 110 16.44 17.06 -1.57
CA TYR A 110 15.01 17.13 -1.31
C TYR A 110 14.25 18.09 -2.25
N ASP A 111 14.74 18.28 -3.48
CA ASP A 111 14.02 19.02 -4.52
C ASP A 111 12.87 18.19 -5.10
N TYR A 112 11.75 18.15 -4.37
CA TYR A 112 10.53 17.48 -4.82
C TYR A 112 9.90 18.16 -6.06
N ASN A 113 10.25 19.43 -6.35
CA ASN A 113 9.83 20.07 -7.59
C ASN A 113 10.50 19.39 -8.78
N TYR A 114 11.82 19.19 -8.71
CA TYR A 114 12.57 18.43 -9.69
C TYR A 114 12.11 16.97 -9.74
N ALA A 115 11.96 16.30 -8.59
CA ALA A 115 11.55 14.89 -8.55
C ALA A 115 10.15 14.66 -9.16
N SER A 116 9.21 15.60 -8.98
CA SER A 116 7.88 15.52 -9.63
C SER A 116 7.91 15.84 -11.13
N ARG A 117 8.99 16.47 -11.61
CA ARG A 117 9.16 16.85 -13.01
C ARG A 117 10.03 15.88 -13.77
N PHE A 118 11.00 15.22 -13.17
CA PHE A 118 12.02 14.40 -13.86
C PHE A 118 12.40 13.15 -13.05
N GLY A 119 11.48 12.67 -12.21
CA GLY A 119 11.69 11.51 -11.37
C GLY A 119 11.65 10.20 -12.13
N SER A 120 11.84 9.10 -11.38
CA SER A 120 11.70 7.75 -11.94
C SER A 120 10.28 7.51 -12.41
N LEU A 121 10.16 6.77 -13.52
CA LEU A 121 8.90 6.28 -14.07
C LEU A 121 8.69 4.79 -13.75
N SER A 122 9.54 4.24 -12.89
CA SER A 122 9.58 2.84 -12.48
C SER A 122 9.38 2.72 -10.98
N ILE A 123 9.08 1.51 -10.53
CA ILE A 123 9.07 1.15 -9.10
C ILE A 123 10.15 0.11 -8.83
N VAL A 124 10.58 0.00 -7.58
CA VAL A 124 11.47 -1.06 -7.12
C VAL A 124 10.63 -2.20 -6.55
N VAL A 125 11.00 -3.44 -6.86
CA VAL A 125 10.30 -4.66 -6.44
C VAL A 125 11.27 -5.61 -5.76
N TRP A 126 10.85 -6.16 -4.62
CA TRP A 126 11.42 -7.34 -3.98
C TRP A 126 10.38 -8.45 -3.91
N GLU A 127 10.84 -9.70 -3.96
CA GLU A 127 9.99 -10.88 -3.87
C GLU A 127 10.40 -11.70 -2.64
N SER A 128 9.45 -12.26 -1.92
CA SER A 128 9.69 -13.14 -0.78
C SER A 128 8.70 -14.31 -0.76
N PRO A 129 9.14 -15.55 -0.45
CA PRO A 129 8.22 -16.66 -0.25
C PRO A 129 7.56 -16.69 1.14
N ASP A 130 8.06 -15.88 2.09
CA ASP A 130 7.75 -16.07 3.52
C ASP A 130 7.75 -14.77 4.36
N LEU A 131 7.88 -13.59 3.73
CA LEU A 131 8.11 -12.26 4.36
C LEU A 131 9.44 -12.12 5.11
N ILE A 132 10.26 -13.16 5.15
CA ILE A 132 11.51 -13.22 5.91
C ILE A 132 12.70 -13.13 4.97
N ASN A 133 12.65 -13.84 3.85
CA ASN A 133 13.71 -13.97 2.87
C ASN A 133 13.34 -13.20 1.61
N TRP A 134 13.97 -12.06 1.42
CA TRP A 134 13.74 -11.18 0.28
C TRP A 134 14.80 -11.42 -0.80
N SER A 135 14.39 -11.30 -2.06
CA SER A 135 15.28 -11.33 -3.22
C SER A 135 16.22 -10.12 -3.24
N SER A 136 17.08 -10.02 -4.26
CA SER A 136 17.68 -8.72 -4.62
C SER A 136 16.60 -7.77 -5.15
N ALA A 137 16.87 -6.46 -5.10
CA ALA A 137 16.02 -5.44 -5.67
C ALA A 137 15.93 -5.61 -7.20
N ARG A 138 14.79 -5.23 -7.78
CA ARG A 138 14.61 -5.15 -9.23
C ARG A 138 13.84 -3.88 -9.58
N LEU A 139 14.32 -3.17 -10.59
CA LEU A 139 13.59 -2.05 -11.18
C LEU A 139 12.62 -2.56 -12.24
N THR A 140 11.39 -2.06 -12.26
CA THR A 140 10.44 -2.34 -13.34
C THR A 140 10.83 -1.62 -14.63
N PRO A 141 10.33 -2.05 -15.80
CA PRO A 141 10.20 -1.11 -16.92
C PRO A 141 9.38 0.12 -16.49
N PRO A 142 9.49 1.25 -17.22
CA PRO A 142 8.61 2.39 -17.00
C PRO A 142 7.13 1.98 -17.04
N LEU A 143 6.37 2.36 -16.01
CA LEU A 143 4.93 2.04 -15.90
C LEU A 143 4.06 3.03 -16.68
N VAL A 144 4.63 4.19 -17.02
CA VAL A 144 4.00 5.30 -17.74
C VAL A 144 4.90 5.76 -18.87
N ASP A 145 4.33 6.49 -19.83
CA ASP A 145 5.10 7.03 -20.94
C ASP A 145 5.97 8.24 -20.53
N ALA A 146 6.82 8.66 -21.46
CA ALA A 146 7.81 9.72 -21.24
C ALA A 146 7.21 11.13 -21.08
N SER A 147 5.89 11.33 -21.17
CA SER A 147 5.26 12.59 -20.79
C SER A 147 5.04 12.71 -19.27
N ALA A 148 5.08 11.59 -18.53
CA ALA A 148 4.95 11.59 -17.09
C ALA A 148 6.19 12.17 -16.38
N GLY A 149 5.96 12.79 -15.23
CA GLY A 149 6.99 13.35 -14.35
C GLY A 149 7.51 12.39 -13.28
N ASN A 150 6.66 11.47 -12.82
CA ASN A 150 6.91 10.61 -11.67
C ASN A 150 5.96 9.40 -11.66
N VAL A 151 6.35 8.38 -10.89
CA VAL A 151 5.52 7.27 -10.41
C VAL A 151 5.74 7.15 -8.90
N TRP A 152 4.77 7.59 -8.09
CA TRP A 152 4.93 7.73 -6.64
C TRP A 152 3.88 6.95 -5.84
N ALA A 153 4.27 6.54 -4.63
CA ALA A 153 3.46 5.83 -3.64
C ALA A 153 2.64 4.68 -4.23
N PRO A 154 3.29 3.64 -4.80
CA PRO A 154 2.59 2.55 -5.44
C PRO A 154 1.97 1.62 -4.39
N GLU A 155 0.67 1.36 -4.51
CA GLU A 155 -0.05 0.35 -3.73
C GLU A 155 -0.60 -0.74 -4.66
N ALA A 156 -0.40 -2.01 -4.30
CA ALA A 156 -0.81 -3.15 -5.10
C ALA A 156 -1.87 -4.01 -4.38
N ASN A 157 -2.93 -4.35 -5.10
CA ASN A 157 -4.01 -5.20 -4.60
C ASN A 157 -4.37 -6.27 -5.64
N TRP A 158 -4.82 -7.44 -5.19
CA TRP A 158 -5.31 -8.46 -6.11
C TRP A 158 -6.74 -8.15 -6.55
N ASP A 159 -6.96 -8.01 -7.86
CA ASP A 159 -8.29 -7.91 -8.45
C ASP A 159 -8.75 -9.29 -8.92
N SER A 160 -9.70 -9.86 -8.19
CA SER A 160 -10.25 -11.18 -8.48
C SER A 160 -11.05 -11.23 -9.80
N GLN A 161 -11.58 -10.11 -10.29
CA GLN A 161 -12.31 -10.08 -11.56
C GLN A 161 -11.36 -10.13 -12.75
N LEU A 162 -10.18 -9.50 -12.64
CA LEU A 162 -9.14 -9.54 -13.68
C LEU A 162 -8.18 -10.72 -13.54
N GLN A 163 -8.13 -11.36 -12.37
CA GLN A 163 -7.10 -12.34 -12.03
C GLN A 163 -5.68 -11.77 -12.20
N ALA A 164 -5.50 -10.53 -11.76
CA ALA A 164 -4.24 -9.80 -11.82
C ALA A 164 -4.12 -8.86 -10.62
N TYR A 165 -2.89 -8.48 -10.27
CA TYR A 165 -2.66 -7.35 -9.38
C TYR A 165 -2.96 -6.06 -10.13
N ILE A 166 -3.68 -5.16 -9.49
CA ILE A 166 -3.75 -3.75 -9.84
C ILE A 166 -2.71 -3.00 -9.00
N ILE A 167 -1.91 -2.15 -9.62
CA ILE A 167 -0.98 -1.25 -8.94
C ILE A 167 -1.47 0.16 -9.19
N VAL A 168 -1.90 0.85 -8.14
CA VAL A 168 -2.33 2.25 -8.17
C VAL A 168 -1.17 3.12 -7.69
N PHE A 169 -0.89 4.21 -8.38
CA PHE A 169 0.19 5.14 -8.04
C PHE A 169 -0.15 6.55 -8.52
N ALA A 170 0.49 7.56 -7.92
CA ALA A 170 0.37 8.94 -8.36
C ALA A 170 1.33 9.23 -9.53
N ALA A 171 0.83 9.92 -10.54
CA ALA A 171 1.64 10.45 -11.63
C ALA A 171 1.04 11.77 -12.14
N ARG A 172 1.89 12.63 -12.72
CA ARG A 172 1.45 13.82 -13.46
C ARG A 172 2.06 13.85 -14.85
N TYR A 173 1.32 14.39 -15.81
CA TYR A 173 1.65 14.33 -17.23
C TYR A 173 1.86 15.73 -17.82
N TRP A 174 2.97 15.90 -18.52
CA TRP A 174 3.36 17.16 -19.16
C TRP A 174 2.87 17.22 -20.60
N SER A 175 2.42 18.41 -21.02
CA SER A 175 2.02 18.64 -22.40
C SER A 175 3.20 18.43 -23.34
N ALA A 176 2.96 17.82 -24.51
CA ALA A 176 3.96 17.76 -25.59
C ALA A 176 4.43 19.15 -26.06
N SER A 177 3.68 20.22 -25.75
CA SER A 177 4.06 21.61 -26.01
C SER A 177 5.00 22.22 -24.96
N ASP A 178 5.23 21.56 -23.82
CA ASP A 178 6.19 21.94 -22.77
C ASP A 178 7.16 20.78 -22.49
N PRO A 179 8.01 20.42 -23.48
CA PRO A 179 8.91 19.27 -23.36
C PRO A 179 9.97 19.48 -22.27
N ASP A 180 10.33 20.74 -22.00
CA ASP A 180 11.29 21.12 -20.97
C ASP A 180 10.65 21.21 -19.58
N ARG A 181 9.32 20.98 -19.47
CA ARG A 181 8.56 20.95 -18.22
C ARG A 181 8.84 22.19 -17.38
N THR A 182 8.74 23.37 -17.99
CA THR A 182 9.03 24.66 -17.34
C THR A 182 7.79 25.37 -16.82
N GLY A 183 6.61 24.95 -17.29
CA GLY A 183 5.33 25.54 -16.94
C GLY A 183 4.86 25.23 -15.52
N ALA A 184 3.63 25.67 -15.25
CA ALA A 184 2.89 25.32 -14.04
C ALA A 184 2.77 23.79 -13.93
N GLN A 185 2.88 23.28 -12.70
CA GLN A 185 2.80 21.84 -12.47
C GLN A 185 1.37 21.33 -12.75
N PRO A 186 1.19 20.36 -13.66
CA PRO A 186 -0.08 19.68 -13.81
C PRO A 186 -0.41 18.90 -12.52
N PRO A 187 -1.70 18.68 -12.21
CA PRO A 187 -2.08 17.94 -11.03
C PRO A 187 -1.54 16.51 -11.09
N ASN A 188 -1.12 15.97 -9.94
CA ASN A 188 -1.04 14.53 -9.80
C ASN A 188 -2.45 13.94 -9.90
N ILE A 189 -2.55 12.83 -10.62
CA ILE A 189 -3.73 11.99 -10.69
C ILE A 189 -3.31 10.58 -10.33
N LEU A 190 -4.26 9.76 -9.90
CA LEU A 190 -3.99 8.34 -9.68
C LEU A 190 -4.10 7.61 -11.02
N GLN A 191 -3.10 6.82 -11.33
CA GLN A 191 -3.03 5.90 -12.46
C GLN A 191 -3.01 4.48 -11.94
N TYR A 192 -3.35 3.52 -12.80
CA TYR A 192 -3.10 2.13 -12.51
C TYR A 192 -2.52 1.36 -13.68
N VAL A 193 -1.75 0.32 -13.36
CA VAL A 193 -1.36 -0.75 -14.29
C VAL A 193 -1.78 -2.09 -13.69
N THR A 194 -1.90 -3.12 -14.53
CA THR A 194 -2.13 -4.50 -14.08
C THR A 194 -0.95 -5.39 -14.38
N THR A 195 -0.68 -6.36 -13.51
CA THR A 195 0.37 -7.38 -13.67
C THR A 195 -0.03 -8.68 -13.00
N THR A 196 0.52 -9.82 -13.45
CA THR A 196 0.42 -11.10 -12.73
C THR A 196 1.74 -11.52 -12.08
N ASP A 197 2.84 -10.84 -12.39
CA ASP A 197 4.19 -11.29 -12.07
C ASP A 197 5.16 -10.18 -11.64
N PHE A 198 4.71 -8.91 -11.63
CA PHE A 198 5.52 -7.72 -11.38
C PHE A 198 6.68 -7.54 -12.37
N ARG A 199 6.63 -8.14 -13.54
CA ARG A 199 7.65 -8.04 -14.61
C ARG A 199 7.05 -7.46 -15.88
N THR A 200 5.84 -7.91 -16.21
CA THR A 200 5.07 -7.44 -17.36
C THR A 200 3.87 -6.65 -16.86
N PHE A 201 3.60 -5.53 -17.51
CA PHE A 201 2.56 -4.58 -17.10
C PHE A 201 1.67 -4.23 -18.29
N SER A 202 0.39 -3.99 -18.02
CA SER A 202 -0.49 -3.34 -19.00
C SER A 202 -0.03 -1.91 -19.30
N ALA A 203 -0.63 -1.31 -20.32
CA ALA A 203 -0.58 0.15 -20.44
C ALA A 203 -1.22 0.81 -19.19
N PRO A 204 -0.76 2.00 -18.78
CA PRO A 204 -1.38 2.75 -17.69
C PRO A 204 -2.78 3.19 -18.08
N THR A 205 -3.68 3.21 -17.11
CA THR A 205 -5.04 3.72 -17.24
C THR A 205 -5.31 4.69 -16.11
N GLU A 206 -6.03 5.78 -16.40
CA GLU A 206 -6.46 6.72 -15.36
C GLU A 206 -7.34 5.99 -14.34
N TYR A 207 -6.95 6.07 -13.07
CA TYR A 207 -7.67 5.49 -11.95
C TYR A 207 -8.60 6.52 -11.31
N PHE A 208 -8.08 7.72 -11.05
CA PHE A 208 -8.83 8.80 -10.40
C PHE A 208 -8.21 10.17 -10.66
N ALA A 209 -8.98 11.06 -11.29
CA ALA A 209 -8.58 12.42 -11.64
C ALA A 209 -9.72 13.42 -11.33
N PRO A 210 -9.90 13.86 -10.07
CA PRO A 210 -11.05 14.67 -9.67
C PRO A 210 -10.97 16.16 -10.11
N GLY A 211 -10.01 16.51 -10.98
CA GLY A 211 -9.77 17.89 -11.43
C GLY A 211 -8.86 18.71 -10.50
N TYR A 212 -8.32 18.10 -9.45
CA TYR A 212 -7.34 18.68 -8.53
C TYR A 212 -6.28 17.63 -8.14
N PRO A 213 -5.09 18.04 -7.65
CA PRO A 213 -4.01 17.10 -7.37
C PRO A 213 -4.33 16.17 -6.18
N VAL A 214 -4.11 14.88 -6.39
CA VAL A 214 -4.29 13.82 -5.38
C VAL A 214 -3.12 12.83 -5.41
N ILE A 215 -2.77 12.30 -4.24
CA ILE A 215 -1.71 11.31 -4.06
C ILE A 215 -2.07 10.30 -2.95
N ASP A 216 -1.18 9.34 -2.71
CA ASP A 216 -1.18 8.43 -1.57
C ASP A 216 -2.52 7.72 -1.35
N ALA A 217 -2.82 6.79 -2.25
CA ALA A 217 -4.02 5.97 -2.14
C ALA A 217 -3.73 4.67 -1.39
N THR A 218 -4.56 4.35 -0.39
CA THR A 218 -4.57 3.03 0.24
C THR A 218 -5.96 2.40 0.21
N PHE A 219 -6.03 1.08 0.20
CA PHE A 219 -7.25 0.31 -0.07
C PHE A 219 -7.52 -0.75 0.99
N LEU A 220 -8.80 -1.06 1.20
CA LEU A 220 -9.22 -2.18 2.02
C LEU A 220 -10.38 -2.93 1.39
N HIS A 221 -10.20 -4.22 1.13
CA HIS A 221 -11.28 -5.13 0.73
C HIS A 221 -12.10 -5.58 1.94
N VAL A 222 -13.43 -5.51 1.83
CA VAL A 222 -14.37 -5.82 2.92
C VAL A 222 -15.43 -6.81 2.45
N PRO A 223 -15.02 -8.07 2.12
CA PRO A 223 -15.90 -9.07 1.54
C PRO A 223 -17.07 -9.46 2.46
N GLU A 224 -16.95 -9.24 3.77
CA GLU A 224 -18.05 -9.43 4.73
C GLU A 224 -19.22 -8.45 4.56
N GLN A 225 -19.01 -7.31 3.89
CA GLN A 225 -20.07 -6.38 3.51
C GLN A 225 -20.58 -6.59 2.07
N GLY A 226 -19.88 -7.41 1.29
CA GLY A 226 -20.20 -7.76 -0.09
C GLY A 226 -18.93 -8.14 -0.84
N PRO A 227 -18.96 -9.14 -1.74
CA PRO A 227 -17.75 -9.72 -2.33
C PRO A 227 -16.89 -8.72 -3.10
N ASP A 228 -17.49 -7.64 -3.61
CA ASP A 228 -16.85 -6.57 -4.37
C ASP A 228 -16.82 -5.23 -3.61
N VAL A 229 -17.04 -5.23 -2.28
CA VAL A 229 -17.00 -4.01 -1.47
C VAL A 229 -15.56 -3.64 -1.12
N TRP A 230 -15.15 -2.44 -1.52
CA TRP A 230 -13.84 -1.87 -1.22
C TRP A 230 -13.97 -0.48 -0.61
N TYR A 231 -13.00 -0.12 0.22
CA TYR A 231 -12.78 1.24 0.69
C TYR A 231 -11.43 1.75 0.19
N ARG A 232 -11.33 3.06 0.00
CA ARG A 232 -10.07 3.75 -0.27
C ARG A 232 -9.94 5.03 0.53
N TRP A 233 -8.70 5.39 0.81
CA TRP A 233 -8.31 6.66 1.40
C TRP A 233 -7.34 7.33 0.46
N VAL A 234 -7.49 8.64 0.25
CA VAL A 234 -6.67 9.39 -0.70
C VAL A 234 -6.36 10.76 -0.11
N LYS A 235 -5.12 11.22 -0.27
CA LYS A 235 -4.72 12.58 0.07
C LYS A 235 -5.12 13.56 -1.02
N SER A 236 -5.73 14.66 -0.62
CA SER A 236 -5.89 15.86 -1.44
C SER A 236 -4.69 16.80 -1.24
N GLU A 237 -4.02 17.19 -2.33
CA GLU A 237 -2.92 18.18 -2.27
C GLU A 237 -3.45 19.64 -2.27
N VAL A 238 -4.77 19.85 -2.16
CA VAL A 238 -5.40 21.19 -2.06
C VAL A 238 -5.45 21.67 -0.61
N ASP A 239 -5.91 20.79 0.28
CA ASP A 239 -6.10 21.05 1.71
C ASP A 239 -5.17 20.20 2.58
N TYR A 240 -4.34 19.35 1.98
CA TYR A 240 -3.40 18.45 2.65
C TYR A 240 -4.07 17.54 3.69
N MET A 241 -5.28 17.07 3.37
CA MET A 241 -6.06 16.16 4.21
C MET A 241 -6.48 14.91 3.44
N VAL A 242 -6.86 13.89 4.19
CA VAL A 242 -7.31 12.59 3.66
C VAL A 242 -8.84 12.55 3.66
N PHE A 243 -9.41 12.02 2.57
CA PHE A 243 -10.83 11.66 2.47
C PHE A 243 -10.98 10.17 2.20
N GLN A 244 -12.18 9.63 2.44
CA GLN A 244 -12.48 8.21 2.35
C GLN A 244 -13.65 7.94 1.40
N GLN A 245 -13.52 6.89 0.58
CA GLN A 245 -14.56 6.49 -0.36
C GLN A 245 -14.81 4.99 -0.29
N ARG A 246 -15.99 4.58 -0.78
CA ARG A 246 -16.46 3.20 -0.89
C ARG A 246 -16.87 2.90 -2.33
N SER A 247 -16.60 1.67 -2.74
CA SER A 247 -17.05 1.06 -3.99
C SER A 247 -17.79 -0.25 -3.66
N GLU A 248 -18.87 -0.54 -4.40
CA GLU A 248 -19.64 -1.79 -4.27
C GLU A 248 -19.42 -2.75 -5.45
N ASP A 249 -18.73 -2.31 -6.49
CA ASP A 249 -18.50 -3.02 -7.76
C ASP A 249 -17.00 -3.24 -8.04
N GLY A 250 -16.18 -3.25 -6.98
CA GLY A 250 -14.78 -3.66 -7.01
C GLY A 250 -13.78 -2.50 -6.93
N ILE A 251 -12.49 -2.82 -6.87
CA ILE A 251 -11.41 -1.83 -6.76
C ILE A 251 -11.31 -0.89 -7.96
N ARG A 252 -11.78 -1.32 -9.15
CA ARG A 252 -11.92 -0.48 -10.35
C ARG A 252 -13.35 0.04 -10.57
N GLY A 253 -14.18 -0.11 -9.56
CA GLY A 253 -15.59 0.26 -9.60
C GLY A 253 -15.84 1.75 -9.43
N THR A 254 -17.11 2.10 -9.18
CA THR A 254 -17.55 3.46 -8.93
C THR A 254 -17.33 3.81 -7.47
N TRP A 255 -16.60 4.90 -7.23
CA TRP A 255 -16.28 5.38 -5.88
C TRP A 255 -17.21 6.50 -5.44
N THR A 256 -17.72 6.41 -4.22
CA THR A 256 -18.53 7.46 -3.57
C THR A 256 -18.01 7.74 -2.17
N ASN A 257 -18.14 8.97 -1.68
CA ASN A 257 -17.76 9.29 -0.31
C ASN A 257 -18.61 8.48 0.67
N VAL A 258 -17.97 7.95 1.70
CA VAL A 258 -18.63 7.12 2.72
C VAL A 258 -19.76 7.90 3.40
N GLY A 259 -20.84 7.20 3.76
CA GLY A 259 -22.00 7.82 4.41
C GLY A 259 -22.79 8.83 3.56
N GLY A 260 -22.47 8.97 2.26
CA GLY A 260 -23.04 10.03 1.42
C GLY A 260 -22.48 11.41 1.75
N ALA A 261 -21.28 11.47 2.33
CA ALA A 261 -20.64 12.72 2.71
C ALA A 261 -20.34 13.64 1.50
N PRO A 262 -20.41 14.97 1.66
CA PRO A 262 -20.04 15.90 0.60
C PRO A 262 -18.54 15.83 0.28
N ASP A 263 -18.13 16.28 -0.90
CA ASP A 263 -16.72 16.28 -1.33
C ASP A 263 -15.79 17.13 -0.45
N SER A 264 -16.35 18.01 0.39
CA SER A 264 -15.60 18.79 1.37
C SER A 264 -15.30 18.03 2.66
N GLU A 265 -15.91 16.86 2.90
CA GLU A 265 -15.69 16.07 4.11
C GLU A 265 -14.28 15.48 4.13
N ARG A 266 -13.65 15.49 5.30
CA ARG A 266 -12.29 14.96 5.53
C ARG A 266 -12.26 14.14 6.81
N ILE A 267 -11.21 13.34 6.94
CA ILE A 267 -10.89 12.68 8.21
C ILE A 267 -10.23 13.70 9.14
N GLU A 268 -10.80 13.88 10.33
CA GLU A 268 -10.51 15.05 11.17
C GLU A 268 -9.47 14.81 12.27
N PHE A 269 -9.19 13.56 12.67
CA PHE A 269 -8.34 13.30 13.85
C PHE A 269 -6.88 13.79 13.73
N ALA A 270 -6.42 14.01 12.50
CA ALA A 270 -5.11 14.55 12.16
C ALA A 270 -5.15 16.04 11.76
N ARG A 271 -6.31 16.71 11.82
CA ARG A 271 -6.49 18.08 11.28
C ARG A 271 -5.63 19.14 11.95
N GLN A 272 -5.23 18.93 13.20
CA GLN A 272 -4.33 19.84 13.90
C GLN A 272 -2.92 19.92 13.28
N TYR A 273 -2.59 19.02 12.35
CA TYR A 273 -1.31 18.98 11.66
C TYR A 273 -1.40 19.52 10.23
N SER A 274 -0.25 19.93 9.68
CA SER A 274 -0.16 20.78 8.49
C SER A 274 -0.15 20.06 7.16
N ASN A 275 0.39 18.85 7.08
CA ASN A 275 0.47 18.10 5.84
C ASN A 275 0.30 16.60 6.08
N ASN A 276 -0.95 16.18 6.07
CA ASN A 276 -1.39 14.80 6.31
C ASN A 276 -1.36 14.01 5.01
N GLU A 277 -0.52 12.98 4.96
CA GLU A 277 -0.22 12.19 3.77
C GLU A 277 -0.05 10.71 4.10
N GLY A 278 0.28 9.89 3.09
CA GLY A 278 0.59 8.47 3.26
C GLY A 278 -0.35 7.67 4.17
N PRO A 279 -1.69 7.74 4.02
CA PRO A 279 -2.59 6.96 4.85
C PRO A 279 -2.28 5.46 4.70
N LEU A 280 -2.23 4.73 5.81
CA LEU A 280 -2.21 3.27 5.82
C LEU A 280 -3.38 2.74 6.64
N ILE A 281 -4.05 1.71 6.12
CA ILE A 281 -5.23 1.09 6.73
C ILE A 281 -4.95 -0.38 7.01
N PHE A 282 -5.31 -0.86 8.19
CA PHE A 282 -5.28 -2.29 8.49
C PHE A 282 -6.34 -2.67 9.52
N ARG A 283 -6.62 -3.97 9.60
CA ARG A 283 -7.58 -4.53 10.54
C ARG A 283 -6.88 -4.95 11.82
N ASP A 284 -7.59 -4.86 12.93
CA ASP A 284 -7.10 -5.46 14.16
C ASP A 284 -7.15 -7.00 14.09
N ASN A 285 -6.09 -7.65 14.57
CA ASN A 285 -5.95 -9.10 14.62
C ASN A 285 -6.88 -9.75 15.66
N VAL A 286 -7.29 -9.02 16.70
CA VAL A 286 -8.05 -9.55 17.85
C VAL A 286 -9.51 -9.13 17.80
N ASP A 287 -9.78 -7.85 17.55
CA ASP A 287 -11.14 -7.31 17.42
C ASP A 287 -11.53 -7.20 15.94
N PRO A 288 -12.38 -8.10 15.41
CA PRO A 288 -12.70 -8.12 13.98
C PRO A 288 -13.47 -6.89 13.50
N GLY A 289 -14.05 -6.10 14.41
CA GLY A 289 -14.75 -4.86 14.13
C GLY A 289 -13.93 -3.60 14.38
N LEU A 290 -12.63 -3.71 14.70
CA LEU A 290 -11.73 -2.58 14.88
C LEU A 290 -10.80 -2.42 13.66
N PHE A 291 -10.69 -1.19 13.19
CA PHE A 291 -9.81 -0.79 12.10
C PHE A 291 -8.83 0.28 12.59
N HIS A 292 -7.61 0.23 12.09
CA HIS A 292 -6.55 1.18 12.37
C HIS A 292 -6.24 1.96 11.10
N LEU A 293 -6.25 3.28 11.18
CA LEU A 293 -5.82 4.19 10.11
C LEU A 293 -4.71 5.06 10.66
N TRP A 294 -3.54 5.00 10.06
CA TRP A 294 -2.45 5.91 10.41
C TRP A 294 -2.22 6.88 9.26
N ILE A 295 -1.97 8.13 9.59
CA ILE A 295 -1.70 9.21 8.63
C ILE A 295 -0.28 9.72 8.85
N ASP A 296 0.58 9.65 7.83
CA ASP A 296 1.93 10.21 7.87
C ASP A 296 1.82 11.74 7.90
N GLU A 297 2.59 12.39 8.75
CA GLU A 297 2.67 13.84 8.77
C GLU A 297 4.09 14.24 8.36
N SER A 298 4.18 15.00 7.28
CA SER A 298 5.47 15.20 6.59
C SER A 298 6.58 15.83 7.46
N THR A 299 6.23 16.52 8.55
CA THR A 299 7.15 17.23 9.47
C THR A 299 7.29 16.60 10.85
N LEU A 300 6.38 15.70 11.24
CA LEU A 300 6.42 15.00 12.53
C LEU A 300 7.44 13.85 12.53
N ASP A 301 7.89 13.43 11.35
CA ASP A 301 8.71 12.23 11.15
C ASP A 301 8.09 10.98 11.79
N SER A 302 6.77 10.92 11.83
CA SER A 302 5.99 9.86 12.47
C SER A 302 4.56 9.88 11.93
N TYR A 303 3.90 8.73 12.09
CA TYR A 303 2.49 8.55 11.83
C TYR A 303 1.63 9.08 12.99
N ILE A 304 0.44 9.57 12.67
CA ILE A 304 -0.63 9.88 13.62
C ILE A 304 -1.61 8.69 13.61
N PRO A 305 -1.72 7.93 14.72
CA PRO A 305 -2.61 6.79 14.78
C PRO A 305 -4.06 7.21 15.03
N GLY A 306 -4.99 6.57 14.33
CA GLY A 306 -6.42 6.62 14.61
C GLY A 306 -7.05 5.23 14.51
N GLN A 307 -8.25 5.09 15.07
CA GLN A 307 -9.04 3.87 15.00
C GLN A 307 -10.52 4.16 14.74
N ALA A 308 -11.22 3.21 14.14
CA ALA A 308 -12.66 3.28 13.94
C ALA A 308 -13.31 1.91 14.05
N ARG A 309 -14.61 1.89 14.37
CA ARG A 309 -15.44 0.66 14.37
C ARG A 309 -16.36 0.52 13.16
N THR A 310 -16.36 1.53 12.29
CA THR A 310 -17.07 1.54 11.02
C THR A 310 -16.20 2.20 9.98
N LEU A 311 -16.35 1.77 8.73
CA LEU A 311 -15.73 2.39 7.57
C LEU A 311 -16.71 3.29 6.82
N ASP A 312 -17.99 3.31 7.21
CA ASP A 312 -19.05 4.03 6.49
C ASP A 312 -19.22 5.50 6.92
N ASP A 313 -18.29 6.04 7.71
CA ASP A 313 -18.33 7.41 8.22
C ASP A 313 -16.91 7.95 8.48
N MET A 314 -16.54 9.08 7.85
CA MET A 314 -15.23 9.72 8.07
C MET A 314 -15.09 10.30 9.48
N ALA A 315 -16.21 10.66 10.12
CA ALA A 315 -16.21 11.20 11.48
C ALA A 315 -16.03 10.11 12.55
N ALA A 316 -16.09 8.82 12.18
CA ALA A 316 -15.91 7.71 13.11
C ALA A 316 -14.45 7.45 13.48
N TRP A 317 -13.49 8.11 12.82
CA TRP A 317 -12.07 7.98 13.12
C TRP A 317 -11.70 8.78 14.38
N GLU A 318 -11.28 8.06 15.41
CA GLU A 318 -10.80 8.62 16.68
C GLU A 318 -9.27 8.59 16.72
N GLY A 319 -8.65 9.75 16.95
CA GLY A 319 -7.20 9.86 17.11
C GLY A 319 -6.72 9.23 18.41
N LEU A 320 -5.56 8.57 18.35
CA LEU A 320 -4.91 7.92 19.48
C LEU A 320 -3.66 8.70 19.92
N GLY A 321 -3.25 8.51 21.18
CA GLY A 321 -2.04 9.13 21.73
C GLY A 321 -0.77 8.58 21.08
N LEU A 322 0.24 9.44 20.97
CA LEU A 322 1.57 9.13 20.41
C LEU A 322 2.53 8.50 21.43
N ASP A 323 2.15 8.40 22.69
CA ASP A 323 2.99 7.86 23.75
C ASP A 323 3.33 6.38 23.47
N GLY A 324 4.61 6.10 23.20
CA GLY A 324 5.10 4.77 22.85
C GLY A 324 4.76 4.30 21.44
N PHE A 325 4.23 5.19 20.60
CA PHE A 325 3.97 4.96 19.18
C PHE A 325 5.28 5.05 18.36
N PRO A 326 5.42 4.36 17.22
CA PRO A 326 6.60 4.44 16.38
C PRO A 326 6.98 5.87 15.97
N THR A 327 8.24 6.23 16.19
CA THR A 327 8.84 7.49 15.69
C THR A 327 9.82 7.20 14.56
N ARG A 328 10.12 8.21 13.74
CA ARG A 328 11.04 8.10 12.59
C ARG A 328 10.60 7.05 11.58
N ALA A 329 9.29 6.95 11.38
CA ALA A 329 8.68 6.05 10.43
C ALA A 329 7.70 6.84 9.56
N LYS A 330 8.02 6.89 8.26
CA LYS A 330 7.23 7.56 7.23
C LYS A 330 6.48 6.53 6.37
N HIS A 331 5.79 7.02 5.35
CA HIS A 331 4.90 6.27 4.48
C HIS A 331 5.32 4.80 4.22
N GLY A 332 4.46 3.86 4.62
CA GLY A 332 4.70 2.43 4.49
C GLY A 332 3.42 1.58 4.68
N VAL A 333 3.57 0.32 5.10
CA VAL A 333 2.44 -0.62 5.25
C VAL A 333 2.56 -1.51 6.48
N VAL A 334 1.44 -1.77 7.12
CA VAL A 334 1.31 -2.76 8.21
C VAL A 334 0.67 -4.04 7.67
N VAL A 335 1.33 -5.18 7.88
CA VAL A 335 0.80 -6.51 7.53
C VAL A 335 0.66 -7.40 8.76
N ALA A 336 -0.46 -8.10 8.85
CA ALA A 336 -0.70 -9.09 9.90
C ALA A 336 0.14 -10.35 9.69
N LEU A 337 0.76 -10.84 10.75
CA LEU A 337 1.66 -11.99 10.74
C LEU A 337 1.03 -13.20 11.43
N ASN A 338 1.11 -14.36 10.77
CA ASN A 338 0.88 -15.63 11.46
C ASN A 338 2.08 -15.99 12.37
N ARG A 339 1.92 -17.07 13.14
CA ARG A 339 2.95 -17.52 14.09
C ARG A 339 4.29 -17.88 13.45
N GLU A 340 4.29 -18.48 12.27
CA GLU A 340 5.51 -18.89 11.57
C GLU A 340 6.27 -17.66 11.08
N GLN A 341 5.58 -16.72 10.42
CA GLN A 341 6.14 -15.46 9.94
C GLN A 341 6.73 -14.65 11.10
N TYR A 342 5.97 -14.44 12.18
CA TYR A 342 6.44 -13.69 13.36
C TYR A 342 7.70 -14.31 13.98
N ARG A 343 7.73 -15.64 14.14
CA ARG A 343 8.91 -16.36 14.66
C ARG A 343 10.10 -16.31 13.71
N GLY A 344 9.87 -16.46 12.42
CA GLY A 344 10.92 -16.39 11.41
C GLY A 344 11.56 -15.00 11.34
N ILE A 345 10.74 -13.95 11.32
CA ILE A 345 11.20 -12.54 11.34
C ILE A 345 12.03 -12.28 12.60
N SER A 346 11.50 -12.58 13.79
CA SER A 346 12.22 -12.38 15.06
C SER A 346 13.48 -13.24 15.23
N THR A 347 13.57 -14.35 14.49
CA THR A 347 14.79 -15.19 14.48
C THR A 347 15.85 -14.60 13.58
N LYS A 348 15.48 -14.15 12.37
CA LYS A 348 16.41 -13.63 11.37
C LYS A 348 16.87 -12.21 11.71
N TYR A 349 15.94 -11.34 12.05
CA TYR A 349 16.18 -9.94 12.34
C TYR A 349 16.15 -9.71 13.85
N LYS A 350 17.18 -9.05 14.37
CA LYS A 350 17.36 -8.77 15.79
C LYS A 350 16.77 -7.42 16.13
N VAL A 351 16.26 -7.32 17.35
CA VAL A 351 15.78 -6.04 17.88
C VAL A 351 16.99 -5.15 18.15
N VAL A 352 16.94 -3.90 17.69
CA VAL A 352 17.94 -2.89 17.99
C VAL A 352 17.91 -2.58 19.49
N ALA A 353 19.08 -2.67 20.14
CA ALA A 353 19.23 -2.51 21.59
C ALA A 353 19.15 -1.05 22.07
#